data_AF-A0A1X7SEY4-F1
#
_entry.id   AF-A0A1X7SEY4-F1
#
_cell.length_a   1.000
_cell.length_b   1.000
_cell.length_c   1.000
_cell.angle_alpha   90.00
_cell.angle_beta   90.00
_cell.angle_gamma   90.00
#
_symmetry.space_group_name_H-M   'P 1'
#
loop_
_entity.id
_entity.type
_entity.pdbx_description
1 polymer ?
#
loop_
_entity_poly.entity_id
_entity_poly.type
_entity_poly.pdbx_seq_one_letter_code
_entity_poly.pdbx_strand_id
1 'polypeptide(L)'
;MVTLVAAMVLTQFLTSAAGIFTIVPVTQYVYVNDTVTFECATNSTGNIPYFIVGGSIQQSQSSVTLPNGGMMISFNQIATNESNRTDVACRTVSGSATETAYLYVQ
;
A
#
# COMPACT_ATOMS: atom_id res chain seq x y z
N MET A 1 -13.18 -27.11 3.56
CA MET A 1 -13.07 -25.88 2.74
C MET A 1 -11.72 -25.29 3.07
N VAL A 2 -10.73 -25.48 2.20
CA VAL A 2 -9.31 -25.24 2.50
C VAL A 2 -9.04 -23.73 2.44
N THR A 3 -8.40 -23.24 3.50
CA THR A 3 -7.93 -21.88 3.75
C THR A 3 -7.09 -21.35 2.58
N LEU A 4 -7.64 -20.45 1.76
CA LEU A 4 -6.93 -19.78 0.65
C LEU A 4 -6.15 -18.52 1.09
N VAL A 5 -6.16 -18.18 2.39
CA VAL A 5 -5.58 -16.92 2.91
C VAL A 5 -4.04 -16.92 2.91
N ALA A 6 -3.39 -18.08 2.75
CA ALA A 6 -1.94 -18.20 2.87
C ALA A 6 -1.14 -18.08 1.55
N ALA A 7 -1.80 -18.03 0.38
CA ALA A 7 -1.10 -18.13 -0.91
C ALA A 7 -0.76 -16.78 -1.58
N MET A 8 -1.27 -15.64 -1.07
CA MET A 8 -1.07 -14.33 -1.72
C MET A 8 0.19 -13.58 -1.28
N VAL A 9 0.94 -14.10 -0.30
CA VAL A 9 2.12 -13.42 0.26
C VAL A 9 3.39 -13.71 -0.57
N LEU A 10 3.42 -14.79 -1.36
CA LEU A 10 4.66 -15.23 -2.03
C LEU A 10 4.90 -14.57 -3.41
N THR A 11 3.89 -14.00 -4.04
CA THR A 11 3.99 -13.45 -5.41
C THR A 11 4.41 -11.97 -5.47
N GLN A 12 4.48 -11.28 -4.33
CA GLN A 12 4.73 -9.83 -4.27
C GLN A 12 6.19 -9.41 -4.54
N PHE A 13 7.11 -10.36 -4.71
CA PHE A 13 8.55 -10.07 -4.86
C PHE A 13 9.01 -9.71 -6.28
N LEU A 14 8.12 -9.57 -7.27
CA LEU A 14 8.55 -9.41 -8.68
C LEU A 14 7.90 -8.26 -9.48
N THR A 15 7.09 -7.39 -8.86
CA THR A 15 6.71 -6.14 -9.55
C THR A 15 7.85 -5.14 -9.40
N SER A 16 8.34 -4.63 -10.52
CA SER A 16 9.49 -3.73 -10.63
C SER A 16 9.28 -2.50 -9.74
N ALA A 17 9.82 -2.54 -8.53
CA ALA A 17 9.75 -1.43 -7.63
C ALA A 17 10.52 -0.25 -8.25
N ALA A 18 9.82 0.86 -8.45
CA ALA A 18 10.41 2.09 -8.96
C ALA A 18 11.51 2.56 -8.00
N GLY A 19 12.77 2.25 -8.32
CA GLY A 19 14.01 2.87 -7.82
C GLY A 19 14.38 2.69 -6.33
N ILE A 20 13.45 2.89 -5.40
CA ILE A 20 13.69 2.98 -3.94
C ILE A 20 12.66 2.26 -3.07
N PHE A 21 11.54 1.83 -3.66
CA PHE A 21 10.51 1.09 -2.93
C PHE A 21 10.91 -0.39 -2.82
N THR A 22 10.59 -1.01 -1.70
CA THR A 22 10.73 -2.48 -1.50
C THR A 22 9.40 -3.16 -1.29
N ILE A 23 8.38 -2.40 -0.87
CA ILE A 23 6.98 -2.82 -0.83
C ILE A 23 6.19 -1.72 -1.51
N VAL A 24 5.30 -2.11 -2.42
CA VAL A 24 4.41 -1.20 -3.14
C VAL A 24 2.95 -1.57 -2.85
N PRO A 25 2.02 -0.61 -2.92
CA PRO A 25 0.60 -0.89 -2.77
C PRO A 25 0.14 -1.86 -3.88
N VAL A 26 -0.78 -2.77 -3.55
CA VAL A 26 -1.32 -3.78 -4.48
C VAL A 26 -2.81 -3.53 -4.67
N THR A 27 -3.29 -3.65 -5.90
CA THR A 27 -4.73 -3.55 -6.22
C THR A 27 -5.53 -4.62 -5.48
N GLN A 28 -6.60 -4.21 -4.81
CA GLN A 28 -7.45 -5.09 -3.99
C GLN A 28 -8.86 -5.21 -4.58
N TYR A 29 -9.48 -6.38 -4.39
CA TYR A 29 -10.87 -6.67 -4.74
C TYR A 29 -11.57 -7.27 -3.52
N VAL A 30 -12.52 -6.54 -2.93
CA VAL A 30 -13.12 -6.89 -1.65
C VAL A 30 -14.62 -6.60 -1.62
N TYR A 31 -15.32 -7.08 -0.58
CA TYR A 31 -16.73 -6.78 -0.38
C TYR A 31 -16.93 -5.54 0.47
N VAL A 32 -18.11 -4.92 0.39
CA VAL A 32 -18.50 -3.84 1.30
C VAL A 32 -18.34 -4.29 2.77
N ASN A 33 -17.74 -3.42 3.58
CA ASN A 33 -17.37 -3.58 5.00
C ASN A 33 -16.13 -4.45 5.28
N ASP A 34 -15.46 -4.99 4.25
CA ASP A 34 -14.15 -5.60 4.46
C ASP A 34 -13.12 -4.53 4.86
N THR A 35 -12.18 -4.91 5.72
CA THR A 35 -11.02 -4.07 6.02
C THR A 35 -9.84 -4.53 5.17
N VAL A 36 -9.28 -3.61 4.40
CA VAL A 36 -8.07 -3.86 3.60
C VAL A 36 -6.89 -3.11 4.19
N THR A 37 -5.72 -3.72 4.10
CA THR A 37 -4.46 -3.09 4.47
C THR A 37 -3.65 -2.86 3.22
N PHE A 38 -3.20 -1.61 3.03
CA PHE A 38 -2.20 -1.28 2.03
C PHE A 38 -0.88 -1.03 2.73
N GLU A 39 0.19 -1.53 2.12
CA GLU A 39 1.55 -1.41 2.63
C GLU A 39 2.44 -0.72 1.61
N CYS A 40 3.41 0.02 2.10
CA CYS A 40 4.46 0.62 1.31
C CYS A 40 5.74 0.69 2.12
N ALA A 41 6.87 0.39 1.50
CA ALA A 41 8.15 0.48 2.17
C ALA A 41 9.23 1.01 1.21
N THR A 42 10.19 1.71 1.79
CA THR A 42 11.40 2.15 1.10
C THR A 42 12.63 1.53 1.77
N ASN A 43 13.70 1.26 1.01
CA ASN A 43 14.99 0.82 1.56
C ASN A 43 15.98 1.97 1.79
N SER A 44 15.55 3.21 1.58
CA SER A 44 16.44 4.36 1.52
C SER A 44 16.31 5.22 2.77
N THR A 45 17.42 5.40 3.48
CA THR A 45 17.47 6.19 4.71
C THR A 45 17.01 7.62 4.50
N GLY A 46 16.15 8.12 5.39
CA GLY A 46 15.63 9.49 5.35
C GLY A 46 14.53 9.73 4.31
N ASN A 47 14.15 8.73 3.53
CA ASN A 47 12.96 8.80 2.70
C ASN A 47 11.73 8.45 3.52
N ILE A 48 10.86 9.44 3.73
CA ILE A 48 9.60 9.29 4.46
C ILE A 48 8.51 9.01 3.41
N PRO A 49 7.97 7.77 3.33
CA PRO A 49 6.84 7.49 2.48
C PRO A 49 5.52 7.99 3.10
N TYR A 50 4.54 8.25 2.25
CA TYR A 50 3.16 8.57 2.62
C TYR A 50 2.19 8.09 1.53
N PHE A 51 0.94 7.83 1.93
CA PHE A 51 -0.10 7.42 0.99
C PHE A 51 -0.87 8.62 0.43
N ILE A 52 -1.21 8.53 -0.86
CA ILE A 52 -2.27 9.31 -1.49
C ILE A 52 -3.40 8.33 -1.84
N VAL A 53 -4.60 8.64 -1.35
CA VAL A 53 -5.81 7.82 -1.51
C VAL A 53 -6.93 8.70 -2.02
N GLY A 54 -7.49 8.41 -3.19
CA GLY A 54 -8.55 9.25 -3.77
C GLY A 54 -8.12 10.70 -3.98
N GLY A 55 -6.84 10.92 -4.31
CA GLY A 55 -6.23 12.25 -4.42
C GLY A 55 -5.92 12.97 -3.09
N SER A 56 -6.17 12.38 -1.93
CA SER A 56 -5.90 12.98 -0.61
C SER A 56 -4.74 12.31 0.12
N ILE A 57 -3.92 13.09 0.83
CA ILE A 57 -2.85 12.54 1.68
C ILE A 57 -3.47 11.88 2.91
N GLN A 58 -3.13 10.62 3.15
CA GLN A 58 -3.62 9.91 4.31
C GLN A 58 -2.79 10.23 5.55
N GLN A 59 -3.42 10.85 6.54
CA GLN A 59 -2.74 11.24 7.79
C GLN A 59 -2.69 10.10 8.82
N SER A 60 -3.68 9.20 8.77
CA SER A 60 -3.74 8.04 9.66
C SER A 60 -3.08 6.83 9.01
N GLN A 61 -1.77 6.72 9.21
CA GLN A 61 -0.95 5.57 8.78
C GLN A 61 -0.04 5.15 9.93
N SER A 62 0.19 3.84 10.05
CA SER A 62 1.22 3.30 10.93
C SER A 62 2.57 3.39 10.23
N SER A 63 3.64 3.56 11.00
CA SER A 63 5.01 3.59 10.48
C SER A 63 5.95 2.75 11.32
N VAL A 64 6.84 2.02 10.66
CA VAL A 64 7.91 1.23 11.28
C VAL A 64 9.22 1.55 10.58
N THR A 65 10.24 1.93 11.36
CA THR A 65 11.61 2.05 10.86
C THR A 65 12.19 0.67 10.63
N LEU A 66 12.72 0.43 9.43
CA LEU A 66 13.33 -0.83 9.05
C LEU A 66 14.81 -0.89 9.48
N PRO A 67 15.38 -2.08 9.72
CA PRO A 67 16.78 -2.22 10.18
C PRO A 67 17.83 -1.60 9.25
N ASN A 68 17.51 -1.46 7.95
CA ASN A 68 18.36 -0.82 6.95
C ASN A 68 18.21 0.72 6.91
N GLY A 69 17.50 1.31 7.86
CA GLY A 69 17.21 2.75 7.90
C GLY A 69 16.07 3.19 6.98
N GLY A 70 15.47 2.26 6.22
CA GLY A 70 14.25 2.49 5.47
C GLY A 70 13.03 2.66 6.37
N MET A 71 11.87 2.91 5.76
CA MET A 71 10.61 3.05 6.48
C MET A 71 9.52 2.27 5.77
N MET A 72 8.75 1.51 6.55
CA MET A 72 7.51 0.88 6.12
C MET A 72 6.33 1.64 6.72
N ILE A 73 5.32 1.87 5.91
CA ILE A 73 4.05 2.45 6.32
C ILE A 73 2.91 1.54 5.92
N SER A 74 1.86 1.54 6.72
CA SER A 74 0.62 0.83 6.42
C SER A 74 -0.59 1.66 6.80
N PHE A 75 -1.67 1.53 6.05
CA PHE A 75 -2.95 2.08 6.44
C PHE A 75 -4.07 1.07 6.16
N ASN A 76 -5.09 1.13 7.01
CA ASN A 76 -6.28 0.32 6.87
C ASN A 76 -7.40 1.17 6.28
N GLN A 77 -8.06 0.63 5.26
CA GLN A 77 -9.25 1.21 4.66
C GLN A 77 -10.41 0.23 4.84
N ILE A 78 -11.53 0.73 5.36
CA ILE A 78 -12.79 -0.01 5.33
C ILE A 78 -13.41 0.21 3.95
N ALA A 79 -13.73 -0.87 3.27
CA ALA A 79 -14.37 -0.83 1.96
C ALA A 79 -15.82 -0.36 2.09
N THR A 80 -16.13 0.76 1.46
CA THR A 80 -17.48 1.27 1.27
C THR A 80 -17.79 1.42 -0.22
N ASN A 81 -19.06 1.60 -0.58
CA ASN A 81 -19.43 1.83 -1.98
C ASN A 81 -18.73 3.07 -2.57
N GLU A 82 -18.49 4.09 -1.75
CA GLU A 82 -17.80 5.33 -2.11
C GLU A 82 -16.29 5.12 -2.33
N SER A 83 -15.72 4.07 -1.73
CA SER A 83 -14.31 3.72 -1.89
C SER A 83 -14.02 2.86 -3.13
N ASN A 84 -15.05 2.51 -3.90
CA ASN A 84 -14.90 1.72 -5.12
C ASN A 84 -14.18 2.50 -6.21
N ARG A 85 -13.19 1.87 -6.83
CA ARG A 85 -12.26 2.43 -7.83
C ARG A 85 -11.38 3.56 -7.28
N THR A 86 -11.23 3.66 -5.96
CA THR A 86 -10.30 4.61 -5.35
C THR A 86 -8.87 4.24 -5.72
N ASP A 87 -8.12 5.22 -6.21
CA ASP A 87 -6.69 5.13 -6.46
C ASP A 87 -5.90 5.17 -5.16
N VAL A 88 -4.86 4.34 -5.08
CA VAL A 88 -3.94 4.25 -3.95
C VAL A 88 -2.53 4.29 -4.51
N ALA A 89 -1.78 5.34 -4.15
CA ALA A 89 -0.38 5.49 -4.52
C ALA A 89 0.47 5.74 -3.28
N CYS A 90 1.68 5.21 -3.27
CA CYS A 90 2.67 5.57 -2.28
C CYS A 90 3.68 6.53 -2.88
N ARG A 91 4.03 7.58 -2.12
CA ARG A 91 5.01 8.57 -2.50
C ARG A 91 6.02 8.79 -1.40
N THR A 92 7.19 9.30 -1.76
CA THR A 92 8.17 9.80 -0.80
C THR A 92 8.24 11.32 -0.83
N VAL A 93 8.66 11.92 0.28
CA VAL A 93 8.94 13.38 0.35
C VAL A 93 10.01 13.81 -0.68
N SER A 94 10.89 12.89 -1.09
CA SER A 94 11.87 13.11 -2.16
C SER A 94 11.27 13.14 -3.58
N GLY A 95 9.98 12.84 -3.74
CA GLY A 95 9.26 12.92 -5.02
C GLY A 95 9.17 11.61 -5.80
N SER A 96 9.68 10.49 -5.27
CA SER A 96 9.47 9.18 -5.89
C SER A 96 8.04 8.69 -5.64
N ALA A 97 7.48 7.95 -6.60
CA ALA A 97 6.13 7.41 -6.51
C ALA A 97 6.09 5.96 -6.99
N THR A 98 5.22 5.16 -6.37
CA THR A 98 4.88 3.83 -6.88
C THR A 98 3.91 3.94 -8.05
N GLU A 99 3.74 2.85 -8.78
CA GLU A 99 2.56 2.68 -9.62
C GLU A 99 1.29 2.77 -8.76
N THR A 100 0.20 3.22 -9.38
CA THR A 100 -1.10 3.36 -8.75
C THR A 100 -1.77 2.00 -8.62
N ALA A 101 -2.14 1.63 -7.40
CA ALA A 101 -3.04 0.53 -7.10
C ALA A 101 -4.49 1.04 -7.01
N TYR A 102 -5.46 0.12 -7.06
CA TYR A 102 -6.89 0.45 -6.93
C TYR A 102 -7.59 -0.41 -5.88
N LEU A 103 -8.63 0.13 -5.28
CA LEU A 103 -9.58 -0.62 -4.46
C LEU A 103 -10.87 -0.86 -5.25
N TYR A 104 -11.22 -2.11 -5.53
CA TYR A 104 -12.50 -2.47 -6.13
C TYR A 104 -13.42 -3.10 -5.09
N VAL A 105 -14.64 -2.58 -4.97
CA VAL A 105 -15.63 -3.02 -3.97
C VAL A 105 -16.82 -3.67 -4.67
N GLN A 106 -17.25 -4.82 -4.14
CA GLN A 106 -18.36 -5.65 -4.61
C GLN A 106 -19.51 -5.73 -3.59
#